data_AF-A0A497JBL4-F1
#
_entry.id   AF-A0A497JBL4-F1
#
_cell.length_a   1.000
_cell.length_b   1.000
_cell.length_c   1.000
_cell.angle_alpha   90.00
_cell.angle_beta   90.00
_cell.angle_gamma   90.00
#
_symmetry.space_group_name_H-M   'P 1'
#
loop_
_entity.id
_entity.type
_entity.pdbx_description
1 polymer ?
#
loop_
_entity_poly.entity_id
_entity_poly.type
_entity_poly.pdbx_seq_one_letter_code
_entity_poly.pdbx_strand_id
1 'polypeptide(L)' 'MVILTIDIGGANTKTLLLIPSKNVKEKIFYFTLWKRKNELKTLIKEIKNKYKPEIVG' A
#
# COMPACT_ATOMS: atom_id res chain seq x y z
N MET A 1 5.96 -10.29 10.54
CA MET A 1 6.12 -8.84 10.30
C MET A 1 5.87 -8.46 8.85
N VAL A 2 4.60 -8.19 8.51
CA VAL A 2 4.23 -7.51 7.26
C VAL A 2 4.32 -6.00 7.48
N ILE A 3 5.07 -5.28 6.63
CA ILE A 3 5.18 -3.81 6.68
C ILE A 3 4.47 -3.23 5.46
N LEU A 4 3.63 -2.22 5.70
CA LEU A 4 2.99 -1.42 4.67
C LEU A 4 3.59 -0.02 4.70
N THR A 5 4.18 0.43 3.59
CA THR A 5 4.68 1.79 3.42
C THR A 5 3.88 2.50 2.35
N ILE A 6 3.39 3.71 2.65
CA ILE A 6 2.55 4.49 1.73
C ILE A 6 3.23 5.83 1.42
N ASP A 7 3.64 6.00 0.17
CA ASP A 7 4.15 7.28 -0.36
C ASP A 7 3.03 7.99 -1.13
N ILE A 8 2.56 9.12 -0.61
CA ILE A 8 1.47 9.92 -1.18
C ILE A 8 2.05 11.17 -1.85
N GLY A 9 2.26 11.11 -3.16
CA GLY A 9 2.61 12.27 -3.98
C GLY A 9 1.39 13.07 -4.46
N GLY A 10 1.63 14.27 -5.00
CA GLY A 10 0.55 15.15 -5.48
C GLY A 10 -0.26 14.59 -6.66
N ALA A 11 0.39 13.81 -7.54
CA ALA A 11 -0.26 13.17 -8.68
C ALA A 11 -0.59 11.69 -8.43
N ASN A 12 0.24 10.96 -7.69
CA ASN A 12 0.13 9.51 -7.56
C ASN A 12 0.49 9.04 -6.14
N THR A 13 -0.15 7.96 -5.69
CA THR A 13 0.26 7.18 -4.52
C THR A 13 1.03 5.96 -4.98
N LYS A 14 2.17 5.70 -4.33
CA LYS A 14 2.88 4.43 -4.39
C LYS A 14 2.71 3.72 -3.05
N THR A 15 2.33 2.46 -3.08
CA THR A 15 2.20 1.65 -1.86
C THR A 15 3.12 0.46 -1.98
N LEU A 16 4.06 0.33 -1.05
CA LEU A 16 4.97 -0.79 -0.95
C LEU A 16 4.52 -1.70 0.20
N LEU A 17 4.42 -2.99 -0.09
CA LEU A 17 4.16 -4.01 0.92
C LEU A 17 5.35 -4.95 1.01
N LEU A 18 5.97 -5.03 2.18
CA LEU A 18 7.01 -5.99 2.51
C LEU A 18 6.36 -7.17 3.23
N ILE A 19 6.36 -8.34 2.58
CA ILE A 19 5.80 -9.57 3.13
C ILE A 19 6.96 -10.45 3.60
N PRO A 20 6.99 -10.86 4.88
CA PRO A 20 7.96 -11.81 5.37
C PRO A 20 7.63 -13.17 4.77
N SER A 21 8.51 -13.65 3.91
CA SER A 21 8.49 -15.02 3.40
C SER A 21 9.93 -15.54 3.43
N LYS A 22 10.18 -16.81 3.08
CA LYS A 22 11.55 -17.34 3.00
C LYS A 22 12.51 -16.43 2.22
N ASN A 23 11.97 -15.69 1.24
CA ASN A 23 12.60 -14.52 0.62
C ASN A 23 11.66 -13.31 0.81
N VAL A 24 12.17 -12.13 1.16
CA VAL A 24 11.35 -10.91 1.25
C VAL A 24 10.60 -10.73 -0.07
N LYS A 25 9.26 -10.60 -0.02
CA LYS A 25 8.46 -10.31 -1.22
C LYS A 25 7.98 -8.87 -1.15
N GLU A 26 8.33 -8.11 -2.17
CA GLU A 26 7.86 -6.75 -2.37
C GLU A 26 6.66 -6.74 -3.30
N LYS A 27 5.63 -5.98 -2.94
CA LYS A 27 4.51 -5.70 -3.84
C LYS A 27 4.27 -4.20 -3.88
N ILE A 28 4.36 -3.64 -5.10
CA ILE A 28 4.15 -2.22 -5.35
C ILE A 28 2.77 -2.04 -5.98
N PHE A 29 1.98 -1.14 -5.42
CA PHE A 29 0.73 -0.68 -6.00
C PHE A 29 0.90 0.77 -6.43
N TYR A 30 0.44 1.07 -7.64
CA TYR A 30 0.44 2.42 -8.19
C TYR A 30 -0.99 2.92 -8.30
N PHE A 31 -1.25 4.12 -7.80
CA PHE A 31 -2.59 4.69 -7.78
C PHE A 31 -2.56 6.16 -8.21
N THR A 32 -3.32 6.50 -9.25
CA THR A 32 -3.40 7.86 -9.79
C THR A 32 -4.36 8.71 -8.97
N LEU A 33 -3.78 9.52 -8.07
CA LEU A 33 -4.49 10.28 -7.05
C LEU A 33 -5.36 11.40 -7.63
N TRP A 34 -4.84 12.12 -8.63
CA TRP A 34 -5.56 13.25 -9.24
C TRP A 34 -6.83 12.85 -9.98
N LYS A 35 -6.94 11.60 -10.44
CA LYS A 35 -8.16 11.09 -11.11
C LYS A 35 -9.15 10.44 -10.14
N ARG A 36 -8.67 9.80 -9.07
CA ARG A 36 -9.46 8.86 -8.27
C ARG A 36 -9.29 9.09 -6.75
N LYS A 37 -9.07 10.34 -6.32
CA LYS A 37 -8.77 10.70 -4.92
C LYS A 37 -9.69 10.03 -3.88
N ASN A 38 -10.98 9.93 -4.18
CA ASN A 38 -11.98 9.36 -3.26
C ASN A 38 -11.84 7.84 -3.07
N GLU A 39 -11.18 7.14 -4.00
CA GLU A 39 -11.03 5.68 -3.96
C GLU A 39 -9.75 5.23 -3.24
N LEU A 40 -8.82 6.17 -2.95
CA LEU A 40 -7.59 5.87 -2.22
C LEU A 40 -7.89 5.25 -0.84
N LYS A 41 -8.92 5.75 -0.15
CA LYS A 41 -9.35 5.21 1.15
C LYS A 41 -9.79 3.74 1.04
N THR A 42 -10.50 3.40 -0.05
CA THR A 42 -10.95 2.03 -0.32
C THR A 42 -9.76 1.12 -0.59
N LEU A 43 -8.82 1.56 -1.45
CA LEU A 43 -7.60 0.81 -1.76
C LEU A 43 -6.78 0.51 -0.49
N ILE A 44 -6.54 1.52 0.35
CA ILE A 44 -5.79 1.33 1.61
C ILE A 44 -6.53 0.35 2.53
N LYS A 45 -7.87 0.43 2.63
CA LYS A 45 -8.68 -0.49 3.43
C LYS A 45 -8.58 -1.93 2.92
N GLU A 46 -8.63 -2.13 1.61
CA GLU A 46 -8.46 -3.45 0.99
C GLU A 46 -7.08 -4.04 1.27
N ILE A 47 -6.01 -3.24 1.14
CA ILE A 47 -4.63 -3.67 1.42
C ILE A 47 -4.48 -4.04 2.90
N LYS A 48 -4.98 -3.21 3.83
CA LYS A 48 -4.94 -3.50 5.27
C LYS A 48 -5.70 -4.79 5.61
N ASN A 49 -6.90 -4.98 5.06
CA ASN A 49 -7.71 -6.17 5.34
C ASN A 49 -7.09 -7.45 4.77
N LYS A 50 -6.52 -7.37 3.55
CA LYS A 50 -5.94 -8.52 2.86
C LYS A 50 -4.63 -8.98 3.47
N TYR A 51 -3.75 -8.04 3.82
CA TYR A 51 -2.37 -8.35 4.20
C TYR A 51 -2.12 -8.22 5.70
N LYS A 52 -3.04 -7.61 6.45
CA LYS A 52 -2.96 -7.43 7.92
C LYS A 52 -1.56 -6.97 8.37
N PRO A 53 -1.08 -5.83 7.85
CA PRO A 53 0.26 -5.33 8.20
C PRO A 53 0.37 -5.08 9.70
N GLU A 54 1.52 -5.46 10.27
CA GLU A 54 1.87 -5.21 11.67
C GLU A 54 2.39 -3.78 11.85
N ILE A 55 3.06 -3.23 10.83
CA ILE A 55 3.62 -1.88 10.82
C ILE A 55 3.08 -1.12 9.61
N VAL A 56 2.67 0.13 9.82
CA VAL A 56 2.24 1.05 8.76
C VAL A 56 3.09 2.33 8.88
N GLY A 57 3.78 2.69 7.80
CA GLY A 57 4.64 3.87 7.69
C GLY A 57 4.30 4.73 6.49
#